data_AF-A0A556BT49-F1
#
_entry.id   AF-A0A556BT49-F1
#
_cell.length_a   1.000
_cell.length_b   1.000
_cell.length_c   1.000
_cell.angle_alpha   90.00
_cell.angle_beta   90.00
_cell.angle_gamma   90.00
#
_symmetry.space_group_name_H-M   'P 1'
#
loop_
_entity.id
_entity.type
_entity.pdbx_description
1 polymer ?
#
loop_
_entity_poly.entity_id
_entity_poly.type
_entity_poly.pdbx_seq_one_letter_code
_entity_poly.pdbx_strand_id
1 'polypeptide(L)' 'MKNIRCENCGSTTFKEGRVGFAYHAYVCEDDSSRLFSVGKRSKLLTTFCLECGEVKSFRVEKPEIFNE' A
#
# COMPACT_ATOMS: atom_id res chain seq x y z
N MET A 1 -11.49 -16.89 -9.44
CA MET A 1 -11.22 -15.52 -8.94
C MET A 1 -12.17 -15.24 -7.80
N LYS A 2 -11.71 -14.87 -6.61
CA LYS A 2 -12.62 -14.42 -5.54
C LYS A 2 -13.37 -13.21 -6.07
N ASN A 3 -14.70 -13.25 -6.07
CA ASN A 3 -15.55 -12.13 -6.45
C ASN A 3 -15.35 -10.99 -5.45
N ILE A 4 -14.38 -10.11 -5.70
CA ILE A 4 -14.12 -8.95 -4.85
C ILE A 4 -15.21 -7.93 -5.16
N ARG A 5 -16.01 -7.62 -4.14
CA ARG A 5 -17.00 -6.54 -4.16
C ARG A 5 -16.61 -5.50 -3.12
N CYS A 6 -16.89 -4.25 -3.44
CA CYS A 6 -16.76 -3.12 -2.53
C CYS A 6 -17.78 -3.30 -1.41
N GLU A 7 -17.37 -3.17 -0.14
CA GLU A 7 -18.27 -3.42 0.99
C GLU A 7 -19.23 -2.25 1.18
N ASN A 8 -18.81 -1.04 0.80
CA ASN A 8 -19.62 0.15 0.89
C ASN A 8 -20.63 0.30 -0.28
N CYS A 9 -20.21 0.07 -1.53
CA CYS A 9 -21.08 0.34 -2.71
C CYS A 9 -21.39 -0.88 -3.60
N GLY A 10 -20.87 -2.07 -3.28
CA GLY A 10 -21.13 -3.30 -4.05
C GLY A 10 -20.45 -3.40 -5.42
N SER A 11 -19.75 -2.35 -5.88
CA SER A 11 -19.00 -2.33 -7.13
C SER A 11 -17.91 -3.40 -7.18
N THR A 12 -17.62 -3.91 -8.37
CA THR A 12 -16.54 -4.86 -8.65
C THR A 12 -15.32 -4.20 -9.32
N THR A 13 -15.34 -2.88 -9.48
CA THR A 13 -14.32 -2.14 -10.22
C THR A 13 -13.32 -1.50 -9.26
N PHE A 14 -12.06 -1.90 -9.40
CA PHE A 14 -10.96 -1.47 -8.53
C PHE A 14 -9.73 -1.06 -9.34
N LYS A 15 -8.88 -0.24 -8.73
CA LYS A 15 -7.57 0.10 -9.27
C LYS A 15 -6.53 0.09 -8.17
N GLU A 16 -5.32 -0.34 -8.52
CA GLU A 16 -4.14 -0.16 -7.66
C GLU A 16 -3.44 1.16 -8.01
N GLY A 17 -3.09 1.92 -6.98
CA GLY A 17 -2.42 3.21 -7.08
C GLY A 17 -1.33 3.38 -6.03
N ARG A 18 -0.74 4.57 -6.05
CA ARG A 18 0.30 5.01 -5.13
C ARG A 18 -0.29 6.11 -4.24
N VAL A 19 0.04 6.09 -2.96
CA VAL A 19 -0.30 7.18 -2.04
C VAL A 19 0.79 8.24 -2.16
N GLY A 20 0.41 9.44 -2.60
CA GLY A 20 1.30 10.58 -2.80
C GLY A 20 1.70 10.81 -4.26
N PHE A 21 1.71 12.08 -4.68
CA PHE A 21 2.02 12.50 -6.05
C PHE A 21 3.53 12.72 -6.27
N ALA A 22 4.20 13.42 -5.34
CA ALA A 22 5.62 13.75 -5.43
C ALA A 22 6.52 12.76 -4.68
N TYR A 23 6.12 12.38 -3.46
CA TYR A 23 6.76 11.34 -2.66
C TYR A 23 5.77 10.23 -2.44
N HIS A 24 6.16 9.01 -2.76
CA HIS A 24 5.37 7.84 -2.44
C HIS A 24 5.36 7.60 -0.94
N ALA A 25 4.25 7.11 -0.40
CA ALA A 25 4.24 6.50 0.92
C ALA A 25 5.11 5.24 0.89
N TYR A 26 5.97 5.10 1.90
CA TYR A 26 6.79 3.92 2.11
C TYR A 26 6.43 3.29 3.46
N VAL A 27 6.48 1.96 3.51
CA VAL A 27 6.65 1.22 4.76
C VAL A 27 8.13 1.18 5.06
N CYS A 28 8.50 1.54 6.28
CA CYS A 28 9.87 1.56 6.77
C CYS A 28 9.98 0.66 8.00
N GLU A 29 11.15 0.05 8.20
CA GLU A 29 11.48 -0.65 9.44
C GLU A 29 11.71 0.37 10.56
N ASP A 30 11.13 0.12 11.73
CA ASP A 30 11.26 1.00 12.90
C ASP A 30 12.59 0.70 13.62
N ASP A 31 13.69 1.09 12.99
CA ASP A 31 15.03 0.92 13.55
C ASP A 31 15.53 2.23 14.18
N SER A 32 15.27 2.37 15.48
CA SER A 32 15.72 3.50 16.31
C SER A 32 17.25 3.68 16.38
N SER A 33 18.03 2.69 15.92
CA SER A 33 19.50 2.72 16.00
C SER A 33 20.19 3.36 14.78
N ARG A 34 19.46 3.70 13.72
CA ARG A 34 20.04 4.12 12.43
C ARG A 34 19.80 5.59 12.10
N LEU A 35 20.36 6.49 12.90
CA LEU A 35 20.31 7.95 12.69
C LEU A 35 20.90 8.45 11.35
N PHE A 36 21.61 7.60 10.58
CA PHE A 36 22.31 8.01 9.35
C PHE A 36 22.13 7.09 8.13
N SER A 37 21.34 6.02 8.22
CA SER A 37 21.06 5.17 7.05
C SER A 37 19.62 5.31 6.60
N VAL A 38 19.39 5.41 5.29
CA VAL A 38 18.06 5.19 4.71
C VAL A 38 17.72 3.73 4.98
N GLY A 39 16.99 3.48 6.08
CA GLY A 39 16.60 2.14 6.51
C GLY A 39 15.83 1.39 5.41
N LYS A 40 15.61 0.09 5.63
CA LYS A 40 14.80 -0.74 4.72
C LYS A 40 13.44 -0.08 4.52
N ARG A 41 13.11 0.21 3.27
CA ARG A 41 11.84 0.83 2.90
C ARG A 41 11.29 0.26 1.61
N SER A 42 9.97 0.12 1.56
CA SER A 42 9.24 -0.42 0.42
C SER A 42 7.99 0.39 0.15
N LYS A 43 7.58 0.53 -1.11
CA LYS A 43 6.42 1.38 -1.44
C LYS A 43 5.13 0.77 -0.89
N LEU A 44 4.26 1.65 -0.41
CA LEU A 44 2.89 1.30 -0.06
C LEU A 44 1.98 1.46 -1.30
N LEU A 45 1.38 0.36 -1.71
CA LEU A 45 0.39 0.31 -2.78
C LEU A 45 -1.02 0.32 -2.15
N THR A 46 -1.94 1.04 -2.78
CA THR A 46 -3.33 1.14 -2.34
C THR A 46 -4.24 0.62 -3.43
N THR A 47 -5.11 -0.33 -3.08
CA THR A 47 -6.22 -0.73 -3.94
C THR A 47 -7.49 -0.07 -3.46
N PHE A 48 -8.19 0.62 -4.35
CA PHE A 48 -9.39 1.38 -4.03
C PHE A 48 -10.50 1.17 -5.06
N CYS A 49 -11.74 1.31 -4.61
CA CYS A 49 -12.93 1.25 -5.47
C CYS A 49 -12.97 2.49 -6.37
N LEU A 50 -13.13 2.30 -7.68
CA LEU A 50 -13.23 3.43 -8.61
C LEU A 50 -14.56 4.20 -8.49
N GLU A 51 -15.61 3.57 -7.98
CA GLU A 51 -16.93 4.17 -7.90
C GLU A 51 -17.12 5.06 -6.67
N CYS A 52 -16.68 4.59 -5.49
CA CYS A 52 -16.92 5.30 -4.22
C CYS A 52 -15.65 5.67 -3.45
N GLY A 53 -14.47 5.31 -3.96
CA GLY A 53 -13.20 5.63 -3.33
C GLY A 53 -12.84 4.79 -2.09
N GLU A 54 -13.68 3.83 -1.67
CA GLU A 54 -13.36 2.97 -0.52
C GLU A 54 -12.04 2.22 -0.77
N VAL A 55 -11.12 2.34 0.19
CA VAL A 55 -9.84 1.62 0.18
C VAL A 55 -10.09 0.18 0.57
N LYS A 56 -9.77 -0.75 -0.32
CA LYS A 56 -9.94 -2.18 -0.06
C LYS A 56 -8.75 -2.79 0.67
N SER A 57 -7.55 -2.36 0.31
CA SER A 57 -6.33 -2.88 0.92
C SER A 57 -5.14 -1.96 0.70
N PHE A 58 -4.18 -2.11 1.62
CA PHE A 58 -2.81 -1.68 1.43
C PHE A 58 -1.92 -2.89 1.23
N ARG A 59 -0.89 -2.75 0.38
CA ARG A 59 0.09 -3.81 0.12
C ARG A 59 1.49 -3.22 0.04
N VAL A 60 2.45 -3.94 0.62
CA VAL A 60 3.88 -3.63 0.52
C VAL A 60 4.40 -4.16 -0.82
N GLU A 61 5.04 -3.33 -1.64
CA GLU A 61 5.52 -3.70 -2.99
C GLU A 61 6.56 -4.82 -2.94
N LYS A 62 7.48 -4.74 -1.98
CA LYS A 62 8.59 -5.67 -1.74
C LYS A 62 8.68 -6.00 -0.25
N PRO A 63 7.86 -6.92 0.29
CA PRO A 63 7.90 -7.29 1.71
C PRO A 63 9.15 -8.09 2.08
N GLU A 64 9.80 -8.75 1.13
CA GLU A 64 10.97 -9.60 1.34
C GLU A 64 12.18 -8.86 1.93
N ILE A 65 12.26 -7.54 1.76
CA ILE A 65 13.36 -6.73 2.30
C ILE A 65 13.35 -6.70 3.84
N PHE A 66 12.22 -7.03 4.47
CA PHE A 66 12.04 -7.00 5.92
C PHE A 66 12.24 -8.37 6.60
N ASN A 67 12.50 -9.45 5.85
CA ASN A 67 12.57 -10.82 6.37
C ASN A 67 14.00 -11.28 6.74
N GLU A 68 14.92 -10.37 7.08
CA GLU A 68 16.27 -10.75 7.54
C GLU A 68 16.32 -11.04 9.04
#